data_AF-A0A6G1Q902-F1
#
_entry.id   AF-A0A6G1Q902-F1
#
_cell.length_a   1.000
_cell.length_b   1.000
_cell.length_c   1.000
_cell.angle_alpha   90.00
_cell.angle_beta   90.00
_cell.angle_gamma   90.00
#
_symmetry.space_group_name_H-M   'P 1'
#
loop_
_entity.id
_entity.type
_entity.pdbx_description
1 polymer ?
#
loop_
_entity_poly.entity_id
_entity_poly.type
_entity_poly.pdbx_seq_one_letter_code
_entity_poly.pdbx_strand_id
1 'polypeptide(L)'
;MASLLTDPLFEISGQGPPPNNSFYSFSVTKSDVIWRWWKISPRIIDRNSKPGELKESHEDFLDDPELQRDVTMVFGCQILQYTKALCQGQYDYLEHLSDSLLLQIINYLELEDVGQLARTSHRFRQLCGSEEFWEQAVRQRCNTVSAEVASLAHEVGWRSIFFTSKLQLQKLISRRKLKTEEQQEGQVSYSETKAEESDEESLRMKQTVTSEAESHPGILPDQSTDTVTGTDFDPDPSPEPEPGSDSREAVPEQSV
;
A
#
# COMPACT_ATOMS: atom_id res chain seq x y z
N MET A 1 -10.15 19.82 -17.84
CA MET A 1 -9.98 19.22 -16.50
C MET A 1 -10.31 20.19 -15.35
N ALA A 2 -10.34 21.50 -15.56
CA ALA A 2 -10.68 22.52 -14.55
C ALA A 2 -12.10 22.47 -13.95
N SER A 3 -13.01 21.64 -14.49
CA SER A 3 -14.37 21.45 -13.98
C SER A 3 -14.44 20.60 -12.71
N LEU A 4 -13.39 19.84 -12.40
CA LEU A 4 -13.34 18.97 -11.21
C LEU A 4 -12.86 19.70 -9.95
N LEU A 5 -12.25 20.87 -10.12
CA LEU A 5 -11.69 21.64 -9.00
C LEU A 5 -12.78 22.45 -8.31
N THR A 6 -12.79 22.42 -6.98
CA THR A 6 -13.62 23.30 -6.16
C THR A 6 -13.11 24.75 -6.23
N ASP A 7 -13.93 25.70 -5.79
CA ASP A 7 -13.51 27.09 -5.60
C ASP A 7 -14.03 27.54 -4.23
N PRO A 8 -13.14 27.91 -3.27
CA PRO A 8 -11.69 28.00 -3.37
C PRO A 8 -10.98 26.63 -3.50
N LEU A 9 -9.77 26.65 -4.07
CA LEU A 9 -8.87 25.48 -4.17
C LEU A 9 -8.21 25.16 -2.83
N PHE A 10 -7.90 26.20 -2.07
CA PHE A 10 -7.28 26.10 -0.75
C PHE A 10 -7.73 27.29 0.10
N GLU A 11 -8.02 27.04 1.38
CA GLU A 11 -8.37 28.07 2.34
C GLU A 11 -7.78 27.73 3.70
N ILE A 12 -7.15 28.72 4.33
CA ILE A 12 -6.60 28.60 5.68
C ILE A 12 -6.79 29.92 6.42
N SER A 13 -6.98 29.86 7.73
CA SER A 13 -7.06 31.03 8.59
C SER A 13 -6.22 30.83 9.84
N GLY A 14 -5.67 31.92 10.37
CA GLY A 14 -4.70 31.86 11.46
C GLY A 14 -4.43 33.22 12.08
N GLN A 15 -3.72 33.20 13.21
CA GLN A 15 -3.31 34.41 13.90
C GLN A 15 -1.82 34.66 13.65
N GLY A 16 -1.46 35.92 13.41
CA GLY A 16 -0.06 36.30 13.24
C GLY A 16 0.76 36.09 14.52
N PRO A 17 2.08 35.90 14.39
CA PRO A 17 2.95 35.77 15.54
C PRO A 17 2.99 37.07 16.36
N PRO A 18 3.25 36.98 17.68
CA PRO A 18 3.49 38.15 18.51
C PRO A 18 4.61 39.03 17.92
N PRO A 19 4.48 40.37 17.97
CA PRO A 19 3.50 41.16 18.73
C PRO A 19 2.19 41.44 17.97
N ASN A 20 2.10 41.07 16.69
CA ASN A 20 0.96 41.38 15.83
C ASN A 20 -0.05 40.22 15.87
N ASN A 21 -0.94 40.27 16.86
CA ASN A 21 -2.00 39.29 17.07
C ASN A 21 -3.20 39.46 16.09
N SER A 22 -2.99 40.10 14.94
CA SER A 22 -4.01 40.22 13.90
C SER A 22 -4.40 38.85 13.35
N PHE A 23 -5.65 38.75 12.92
CA PHE A 23 -6.17 37.53 12.30
C PHE A 23 -6.04 37.63 10.79
N TYR A 24 -5.67 36.53 10.15
CA TYR A 24 -5.44 36.44 8.72
C TYR A 24 -6.27 35.29 8.15
N SER A 25 -6.82 35.51 6.96
CA SER A 25 -7.46 34.50 6.14
C SER A 25 -6.80 34.53 4.77
N PHE A 26 -6.41 33.36 4.30
CA PHE A 26 -5.73 33.19 3.05
C PHE A 26 -6.47 32.15 2.21
N SER A 27 -6.83 32.51 1.00
CA SER A 27 -7.57 31.64 0.10
C SER A 27 -7.00 31.72 -1.31
N VAL A 28 -6.80 30.55 -1.93
CA VAL A 28 -6.38 30.42 -3.32
C VAL A 28 -7.60 29.97 -4.10
N THR A 29 -8.05 30.81 -5.03
CA THR A 29 -9.13 30.51 -5.98
C THR A 29 -8.53 29.98 -7.28
N LYS A 30 -9.40 29.62 -8.23
CA LYS A 30 -8.98 29.14 -9.56
C LYS A 30 -8.13 30.14 -10.36
N SER A 31 -8.27 31.43 -10.07
CA SER A 31 -7.61 32.50 -10.85
C SER A 31 -6.74 33.41 -9.99
N ASP A 32 -7.13 33.58 -8.73
CA ASP A 32 -6.60 34.63 -7.86
C ASP A 32 -6.17 34.07 -6.50
N VAL A 33 -5.16 34.69 -5.92
CA VAL A 33 -4.78 34.54 -4.52
C VAL A 33 -5.37 35.71 -3.73
N ILE A 34 -6.04 35.41 -2.62
CA ILE A 34 -6.69 36.41 -1.78
C ILE A 34 -6.13 36.33 -0.36
N TRP A 35 -5.57 37.44 0.09
CA TRP A 35 -5.05 37.63 1.44
C TRP A 35 -5.91 38.66 2.18
N ARG A 36 -6.53 38.25 3.29
CA ARG A 36 -7.38 39.10 4.12
C ARG A 36 -6.83 39.18 5.53
N TRP A 37 -6.94 40.35 6.14
CA TRP A 37 -6.51 40.54 7.52
C TRP A 37 -7.47 41.42 8.32
N TRP A 38 -7.57 41.09 9.61
CA TRP A 38 -8.35 41.79 10.62
C TRP A 38 -7.39 42.23 11.71
N LYS A 39 -7.27 43.54 11.89
CA LYS A 39 -6.46 44.11 12.95
C LYS A 39 -7.17 43.87 14.29
N ILE A 40 -6.59 43.01 15.13
CA ILE A 40 -7.09 42.78 16.49
C ILE A 40 -6.23 43.58 17.46
N SER A 41 -6.82 44.62 18.05
CA SER A 41 -6.13 45.52 18.97
C SER A 41 -7.09 45.92 20.10
N PRO A 42 -6.62 45.92 21.36
CA PRO A 42 -7.42 46.41 22.49
C PRO A 42 -7.56 47.94 22.48
N ARG A 43 -6.86 48.64 21.58
CA ARG A 43 -6.90 50.11 21.48
C ARG A 43 -8.20 50.56 20.85
N ILE A 44 -8.87 51.52 21.51
CA ILE A 44 -10.15 52.08 21.05
C ILE A 44 -10.06 52.67 19.63
N ILE A 45 -8.90 53.21 19.25
CA ILE A 45 -8.65 53.77 17.91
C ILE A 45 -8.83 52.72 16.80
N ASP A 46 -8.49 51.47 17.08
CA ASP A 46 -8.54 50.38 16.11
C ASP A 46 -9.91 49.65 16.10
N ARG A 47 -10.83 49.99 17.01
CA ARG A 47 -12.11 49.30 17.23
C ARG A 47 -13.03 49.28 16.01
N ASN A 48 -12.85 50.24 15.09
CA ASN A 48 -13.63 50.38 13.86
C ASN A 48 -12.78 50.14 12.60
N SER A 49 -11.58 49.57 12.75
CA SER A 49 -10.74 49.22 11.60
C SER A 49 -11.46 48.19 10.74
N LYS A 50 -11.61 48.50 9.46
CA LYS A 50 -12.18 47.56 8.51
C LYS A 50 -11.15 46.49 8.16
N PRO A 51 -11.58 45.27 7.82
CA PRO A 51 -10.69 44.25 7.31
C PRO A 51 -10.02 44.75 6.03
N GLY A 52 -8.74 44.44 5.88
CA GLY A 52 -8.02 44.63 4.62
C GLY A 52 -8.13 43.39 3.74
N GLU A 53 -8.09 43.61 2.43
CA GLU A 53 -8.04 42.56 1.42
C GLU A 53 -7.00 42.97 0.37
N LEU A 54 -6.10 42.04 0.06
CA LEU A 54 -5.21 42.07 -1.08
C LEU A 54 -5.58 40.89 -1.97
N LYS A 55 -5.82 41.17 -3.24
CA LYS A 55 -6.19 40.18 -4.25
C LYS A 55 -5.25 40.31 -5.42
N GLU A 56 -4.59 39.22 -5.75
CA GLU A 56 -3.56 39.14 -6.79
C GLU A 56 -3.83 37.98 -7.72
N SER A 57 -3.36 38.07 -8.96
CA SER A 57 -3.37 36.91 -9.86
C SER A 57 -2.33 35.87 -9.41
N HIS A 58 -2.43 34.65 -9.93
CA HIS A 58 -1.41 33.62 -9.68
C HIS A 58 -0.02 34.04 -10.13
N GLU A 59 0.10 34.79 -11.23
CA GLU A 59 1.39 35.28 -11.74
C GLU A 59 1.96 36.37 -10.82
N ASP A 60 1.13 37.34 -10.43
CA ASP A 60 1.55 38.43 -9.52
C ASP A 60 2.01 37.89 -8.17
N PHE A 61 1.29 36.91 -7.60
CA PHE A 61 1.68 36.28 -6.33
C PHE A 61 3.04 35.57 -6.41
N LEU A 62 3.36 34.96 -7.56
CA LEU A 62 4.66 34.29 -7.73
C LEU A 62 5.82 35.28 -7.77
N ASP A 63 5.56 36.50 -8.24
CA ASP A 63 6.52 37.60 -8.34
C ASP A 63 6.53 38.54 -7.13
N ASP A 64 5.57 38.41 -6.18
CA ASP A 64 5.55 39.21 -4.95
C ASP A 64 6.28 38.53 -3.77
N PRO A 65 7.53 38.92 -3.45
CA PRO A 65 8.25 38.38 -2.31
C PRO A 65 7.71 38.86 -0.95
N GLU A 66 6.97 39.98 -0.89
CA GLU A 66 6.44 40.54 0.34
C GLU A 66 5.27 39.68 0.84
N LEU A 67 4.26 39.45 -0.01
CA LEU A 67 3.14 38.59 0.35
C LEU A 67 3.59 37.14 0.63
N GLN A 68 4.57 36.61 -0.11
CA GLN A 68 5.14 35.29 0.18
C GLN A 68 5.83 35.21 1.56
N ARG A 69 6.51 36.29 1.98
CA ARG A 69 7.08 36.38 3.32
C ARG A 69 5.99 36.40 4.38
N ASP A 70 4.91 37.14 4.17
CA ASP A 70 3.80 37.22 5.12
C ASP A 70 3.07 35.87 5.26
N VAL A 71 2.79 35.19 4.15
CA VAL A 71 2.24 33.82 4.15
C VAL A 71 3.16 32.87 4.91
N THR A 72 4.47 32.94 4.67
CA THR A 72 5.45 32.09 5.39
C THR A 72 5.49 32.41 6.89
N MET A 73 5.38 33.68 7.25
CA MET A 73 5.40 34.12 8.65
C MET A 73 4.17 33.66 9.42
N VAL A 74 2.99 33.70 8.80
CA VAL A 74 1.71 33.36 9.46
C VAL A 74 1.40 31.87 9.38
N PHE A 75 1.60 31.24 8.23
CA PHE A 75 1.17 29.86 7.96
C PHE A 75 2.32 28.86 7.76
N GLY A 76 3.55 29.34 7.68
CA GLY A 76 4.74 28.50 7.53
C GLY A 76 5.15 28.23 6.08
N CYS A 77 6.36 27.68 5.92
CA CYS A 77 6.97 27.42 4.62
C CYS A 77 6.24 26.36 3.80
N GLN A 78 5.66 25.35 4.46
CA GLN A 78 4.94 24.27 3.77
C GLN A 78 3.72 24.80 3.01
N ILE A 79 2.98 25.73 3.62
CA ILE A 79 1.79 26.35 3.01
C ILE A 79 2.20 27.26 1.86
N LEU A 80 3.30 28.01 1.99
CA LEU A 80 3.84 28.78 0.88
C LEU A 80 4.19 27.87 -0.32
N GLN A 81 4.94 26.79 -0.09
CA GLN A 81 5.34 25.86 -1.14
C GLN A 81 4.13 25.24 -1.83
N TYR A 82 3.15 24.81 -1.04
CA TYR A 82 1.89 24.27 -1.56
C TYR A 82 1.16 25.30 -2.43
N THR A 83 1.06 26.54 -1.96
CA THR A 83 0.36 27.61 -2.71
C THR A 83 1.09 27.97 -4.01
N LYS A 84 2.42 27.99 -4.02
CA LYS A 84 3.19 28.18 -5.26
C LYS A 84 2.93 27.07 -6.26
N ALA A 85 2.85 25.82 -5.82
CA ALA A 85 2.50 24.70 -6.68
C ALA A 85 1.10 24.89 -7.29
N LEU A 86 0.12 25.31 -6.49
CA LEU A 86 -1.24 25.64 -6.95
C LEU A 86 -1.24 26.77 -7.99
N CYS A 87 -0.48 27.84 -7.77
CA CYS A 87 -0.37 28.97 -8.71
C CYS A 87 0.33 28.58 -10.01
N GLN A 88 1.21 27.58 -9.98
CA GLN A 88 1.86 27.00 -11.16
C GLN A 88 0.99 25.97 -11.89
N GLY A 89 -0.25 25.76 -11.44
CA GLY A 89 -1.19 24.81 -12.04
C GLY A 89 -0.99 23.35 -11.62
N GLN A 90 -0.20 23.09 -10.57
CA GLN A 90 -0.04 21.77 -9.98
C GLN A 90 -1.14 21.53 -8.96
N TYR A 91 -2.22 20.89 -9.40
CA TYR A 91 -3.37 20.58 -8.57
C TYR A 91 -3.43 19.09 -8.23
N ASP A 92 -3.87 18.76 -7.02
CA ASP A 92 -4.12 17.39 -6.57
C ASP A 92 -5.45 16.87 -7.12
N TYR A 93 -5.52 16.68 -8.45
CA TYR A 93 -6.73 16.21 -9.13
C TYR A 93 -7.23 14.87 -8.59
N LEU A 94 -6.30 14.01 -8.17
CA LEU A 94 -6.61 12.67 -7.66
C LEU A 94 -7.42 12.74 -6.36
N GLU A 95 -7.15 13.73 -5.50
CA GLU A 95 -7.90 13.91 -4.25
C GLU A 95 -9.31 14.47 -4.47
N HIS A 96 -9.62 14.98 -5.66
CA HIS A 96 -10.94 15.54 -5.97
C HIS A 96 -11.86 14.56 -6.71
N LEU A 97 -11.34 13.41 -7.16
CA LEU A 97 -12.14 12.39 -7.83
C LEU A 97 -13.06 11.68 -6.83
N SER A 98 -14.22 11.20 -7.30
CA SER A 98 -15.12 10.37 -6.48
C SER A 98 -14.48 9.02 -6.16
N ASP A 99 -14.83 8.44 -5.02
CA ASP A 99 -14.31 7.14 -4.59
C ASP A 99 -14.56 6.04 -5.64
N SER A 100 -15.71 6.06 -6.32
CA SER A 100 -16.03 5.13 -7.41
C SER A 100 -15.05 5.18 -8.58
N LEU A 101 -14.64 6.39 -9.01
CA LEU A 101 -13.67 6.58 -10.09
C LEU A 101 -12.26 6.23 -9.62
N LEU A 102 -11.92 6.57 -8.38
CA LEU A 102 -10.65 6.18 -7.79
C LEU A 102 -10.52 4.67 -7.69
N LEU A 103 -11.54 3.95 -7.21
CA LEU A 103 -11.55 2.49 -7.16
C LEU A 103 -11.37 1.89 -8.56
N GLN A 104 -12.04 2.47 -9.57
CA GLN A 104 -11.85 2.03 -10.96
C GLN A 104 -10.41 2.25 -11.44
N ILE A 105 -9.81 3.42 -11.17
CA ILE A 105 -8.41 3.70 -11.50
C ILE A 105 -7.50 2.69 -10.80
N ILE A 106 -7.65 2.53 -9.47
CA ILE A 106 -6.85 1.64 -8.63
C ILE A 106 -6.92 0.18 -9.11
N ASN A 107 -8.07 -0.27 -9.61
CA ASN A 107 -8.25 -1.64 -10.11
C ASN A 107 -7.42 -1.94 -11.38
N TYR A 108 -6.99 -0.93 -12.13
CA TYR A 108 -6.06 -1.09 -13.24
C TYR A 108 -4.59 -1.15 -12.82
N LEU A 109 -4.25 -0.80 -11.58
CA LEU A 109 -2.89 -0.89 -11.08
C LEU A 109 -2.51 -2.31 -10.66
N GLU A 110 -1.20 -2.58 -10.68
CA GLU A 110 -0.66 -3.81 -10.12
C GLU A 110 -0.72 -3.80 -8.58
N LEU A 111 -0.78 -4.97 -7.95
CA LEU A 111 -0.90 -5.07 -6.49
C LEU A 111 0.27 -4.42 -5.73
N GLU A 112 1.45 -4.40 -6.34
CA GLU A 112 2.64 -3.74 -5.78
C GLU A 112 2.43 -2.23 -5.72
N ASP A 113 1.96 -1.64 -6.82
CA ASP A 113 1.66 -0.21 -6.91
C ASP A 113 0.48 0.19 -6.01
N VAL A 114 -0.54 -0.66 -5.87
CA VAL A 114 -1.65 -0.44 -4.92
C VAL A 114 -1.11 -0.35 -3.48
N GLY A 115 -0.12 -1.18 -3.15
CA GLY A 115 0.56 -1.14 -1.86
C GLY A 115 1.34 0.16 -1.65
N GLN A 116 2.01 0.68 -2.68
CA GLN A 116 2.70 1.97 -2.60
C GLN A 116 1.71 3.15 -2.53
N LEU A 117 0.64 3.11 -3.31
CA LEU A 117 -0.41 4.12 -3.33
C LEU A 117 -1.11 4.23 -1.97
N ALA A 118 -1.32 3.12 -1.26
CA ALA A 118 -1.87 3.12 0.09
C ALA A 118 -0.98 3.83 1.14
N ARG A 119 0.28 4.10 0.81
CA ARG A 119 1.24 4.79 1.69
C ARG A 119 1.28 6.30 1.46
N THR A 120 0.75 6.79 0.33
CA THR A 120 0.82 8.21 -0.02
C THR A 120 -0.16 9.06 0.76
N SER A 121 -1.39 8.58 0.95
CA SER A 121 -2.42 9.31 1.71
C SER A 121 -3.30 8.39 2.56
N HIS A 122 -3.92 8.97 3.59
CA HIS A 122 -4.88 8.25 4.43
C HIS A 122 -6.10 7.78 3.63
N ARG A 123 -6.56 8.61 2.68
CA ARG A 123 -7.70 8.27 1.83
C ARG A 123 -7.39 7.09 0.90
N PHE A 124 -6.22 7.09 0.26
CA PHE A 124 -5.81 5.95 -0.56
C PHE A 124 -5.60 4.69 0.28
N ARG A 125 -5.10 4.83 1.51
CA ARG A 125 -5.01 3.71 2.44
C ARG A 125 -6.37 3.06 2.71
N GLN A 126 -7.40 3.88 2.92
CA GLN A 126 -8.77 3.40 3.14
C GLN A 126 -9.35 2.75 1.87
N LEU A 127 -9.18 3.40 0.70
CA LEU A 127 -9.70 2.88 -0.58
C LEU A 127 -9.02 1.58 -1.00
N CYS A 128 -7.69 1.50 -0.96
CA CYS A 128 -6.95 0.26 -1.24
C CYS A 128 -7.21 -0.84 -0.20
N GLY A 129 -7.68 -0.46 0.99
CA GLY A 129 -8.06 -1.38 2.06
C GLY A 129 -9.52 -1.81 2.02
N SER A 130 -10.36 -1.22 1.15
CA SER A 130 -11.81 -1.42 1.19
C SER A 130 -12.21 -2.78 0.64
N GLU A 131 -13.26 -3.36 1.21
CA GLU A 131 -13.84 -4.63 0.73
C GLU A 131 -14.34 -4.51 -0.71
N GLU A 132 -14.83 -3.34 -1.10
CA GLU A 132 -15.26 -3.04 -2.49
C GLU A 132 -14.12 -3.16 -3.49
N PHE A 133 -12.93 -2.65 -3.15
CA PHE A 133 -11.74 -2.79 -3.98
C PHE A 133 -11.37 -4.27 -4.17
N TRP A 134 -11.30 -5.02 -3.07
CA TRP A 134 -10.91 -6.43 -3.12
C TRP A 134 -11.96 -7.30 -3.83
N GLU A 135 -13.24 -6.99 -3.67
CA GLU A 135 -14.33 -7.61 -4.42
C GLU A 135 -14.16 -7.41 -5.93
N GLN A 136 -13.90 -6.17 -6.35
CA GLN A 136 -13.65 -5.85 -7.77
C GLN A 136 -12.36 -6.52 -8.29
N ALA A 137 -11.29 -6.53 -7.50
CA ALA A 137 -10.02 -7.16 -7.87
C ALA A 137 -10.16 -8.68 -8.03
N VAL A 138 -10.92 -9.34 -7.15
CA VAL A 138 -11.24 -10.76 -7.27
C VAL A 138 -12.08 -11.01 -8.51
N ARG A 139 -13.15 -10.23 -8.76
CA ARG A 139 -14.02 -10.41 -9.94
C ARG A 139 -13.31 -10.18 -11.27
N GLN A 140 -12.38 -9.22 -11.33
CA GLN A 140 -11.61 -8.99 -12.56
C GLN A 140 -10.61 -10.10 -12.86
N ARG A 141 -10.00 -10.68 -11.82
CA ARG A 141 -8.97 -11.72 -11.98
C ARG A 141 -9.55 -13.14 -12.01
N CYS A 142 -10.71 -13.33 -11.40
CA CYS A 142 -11.47 -14.58 -11.38
C CYS A 142 -12.73 -14.40 -12.24
N ASN A 143 -12.70 -14.90 -13.47
CA ASN A 143 -13.80 -14.77 -14.44
C ASN A 143 -15.16 -15.33 -13.95
N THR A 144 -15.17 -16.18 -12.91
CA THR A 144 -16.39 -16.73 -12.30
C THR A 144 -16.23 -16.80 -10.78
N VAL A 145 -16.88 -15.88 -10.06
CA VAL A 145 -17.04 -15.94 -8.61
C VAL A 145 -18.31 -16.74 -8.30
N SER A 146 -18.16 -17.94 -7.74
CA SER A 146 -19.30 -18.78 -7.32
C SER A 146 -20.07 -18.10 -6.17
N ALA A 147 -21.39 -18.37 -6.07
CA ALA A 147 -22.23 -17.85 -4.98
C ALA A 147 -21.69 -18.24 -3.59
N GLU A 148 -21.09 -19.43 -3.46
CA GLU A 148 -20.44 -19.88 -2.22
C GLU A 148 -19.19 -19.05 -1.86
N VAL A 149 -18.44 -18.59 -2.86
CA VAL A 149 -17.26 -17.74 -2.65
C VAL A 149 -17.70 -16.33 -2.25
N ALA A 150 -18.79 -15.84 -2.82
CA ALA A 150 -19.37 -14.55 -2.44
C ALA A 150 -19.95 -14.57 -1.02
N SER A 151 -20.65 -15.63 -0.62
CA SER A 151 -21.14 -15.77 0.76
C SER A 151 -20.00 -15.86 1.76
N LEU A 152 -18.96 -16.65 1.46
CA LEU A 152 -17.78 -16.74 2.30
C LEU A 152 -17.02 -15.41 2.39
N ALA A 153 -16.96 -14.65 1.29
CA ALA A 153 -16.34 -13.33 1.29
C ALA A 153 -17.11 -12.32 2.15
N HIS A 154 -18.43 -12.41 2.22
CA HIS A 154 -19.22 -11.58 3.14
C HIS A 154 -18.99 -11.92 4.62
N GLU A 155 -18.63 -13.17 4.93
CA GLU A 155 -18.34 -13.60 6.31
C GLU A 155 -16.89 -13.32 6.72
N VAL A 156 -15.92 -13.50 5.82
CA VAL A 156 -14.48 -13.49 6.12
C VAL A 156 -13.74 -12.26 5.55
N GLY A 157 -14.36 -11.56 4.60
CA GLY A 157 -13.77 -10.43 3.87
C GLY A 157 -13.15 -10.84 2.54
N TRP A 158 -13.44 -10.08 1.48
CA TRP A 158 -12.89 -10.21 0.13
C TRP A 158 -11.36 -10.11 0.11
N ARG A 159 -10.77 -9.26 0.96
CA ARG A 159 -9.31 -9.19 1.09
C ARG A 159 -8.73 -10.55 1.52
N SER A 160 -9.33 -11.17 2.53
CA SER A 160 -8.90 -12.48 3.02
C SER A 160 -9.09 -13.56 1.94
N ILE A 161 -10.21 -13.54 1.22
CA ILE A 161 -10.44 -14.44 0.09
C ILE A 161 -9.41 -14.26 -1.02
N PHE A 162 -9.01 -13.03 -1.33
CA PHE A 162 -7.97 -12.76 -2.34
C PHE A 162 -6.61 -13.38 -1.95
N PHE A 163 -6.17 -13.20 -0.71
CA PHE A 163 -4.89 -13.73 -0.24
C PHE A 163 -4.92 -15.23 0.02
N THR A 164 -6.02 -15.77 0.54
CA THR A 164 -6.21 -17.23 0.70
C THR A 164 -6.34 -17.92 -0.65
N SER A 165 -6.98 -17.28 -1.64
CA SER A 165 -7.07 -17.77 -3.01
C SER A 165 -5.69 -18.00 -3.62
N LYS A 166 -4.66 -17.17 -3.40
CA LYS A 166 -3.31 -17.50 -3.93
C LYS A 166 -2.74 -18.84 -3.41
N LEU A 167 -2.90 -19.14 -2.11
CA LEU A 167 -2.43 -20.40 -1.51
C LEU A 167 -3.32 -21.59 -1.90
N GLN A 168 -4.64 -21.37 -1.99
CA GLN A 168 -5.60 -22.40 -2.36
C GLN A 168 -5.58 -22.71 -3.86
N LEU A 169 -5.37 -21.70 -4.71
CA LEU A 169 -5.21 -21.85 -6.16
C LEU A 169 -3.91 -22.58 -6.47
N GLN A 170 -2.80 -22.26 -5.78
CA GLN A 170 -1.58 -23.07 -5.85
C GLN A 170 -1.82 -24.52 -5.40
N LYS A 171 -2.49 -24.74 -4.25
CA LYS A 171 -2.84 -26.11 -3.81
C LYS A 171 -3.74 -26.86 -4.79
N LEU A 172 -4.71 -26.19 -5.41
CA LEU A 172 -5.62 -26.79 -6.38
C LEU A 172 -4.92 -27.08 -7.71
N ILE A 173 -4.00 -26.23 -8.15
CA ILE A 173 -3.14 -26.46 -9.33
C ILE A 173 -2.20 -27.65 -9.05
N SER A 174 -1.52 -27.70 -7.90
CA SER A 174 -0.64 -28.82 -7.54
C SER A 174 -1.40 -30.15 -7.44
N ARG A 175 -2.60 -30.14 -6.84
CA ARG A 175 -3.47 -31.34 -6.77
C ARG A 175 -3.97 -31.78 -8.15
N ARG A 176 -4.18 -30.86 -9.09
CA ARG A 176 -4.55 -31.21 -10.47
C ARG A 176 -3.37 -31.76 -11.27
N LYS A 177 -2.15 -31.24 -11.07
CA LYS A 177 -0.93 -31.79 -11.68
C LYS A 177 -0.67 -33.23 -11.24
N LEU A 178 -0.72 -33.49 -9.92
CA LEU A 178 -0.62 -34.85 -9.35
C LEU A 178 -1.68 -35.81 -9.89
N LYS A 179 -2.95 -35.38 -9.97
CA LYS A 179 -4.02 -36.23 -10.54
C LYS A 179 -3.87 -36.50 -12.04
N THR A 180 -3.21 -35.62 -12.78
CA THR A 180 -2.96 -35.81 -14.22
C THR A 180 -1.76 -36.75 -14.43
N GLU A 181 -0.75 -36.67 -13.57
CA GLU A 181 0.41 -37.57 -13.54
C GLU A 181 0.00 -38.99 -13.08
N GLU A 182 -0.82 -39.13 -12.03
CA GLU A 182 -1.36 -40.42 -11.56
C GLU A 182 -2.25 -41.11 -12.62
N GLN A 183 -3.00 -40.33 -13.41
CA GLN A 183 -3.80 -40.86 -14.52
C GLN A 183 -2.94 -41.27 -15.72
N GLN A 184 -1.79 -40.62 -15.94
CA GLN A 184 -0.84 -41.02 -16.99
C GLN A 184 0.01 -42.24 -16.58
N GLU A 185 0.48 -42.33 -15.34
CA GLU A 185 1.24 -43.51 -14.86
C GLU A 185 0.38 -44.76 -14.71
N GLY A 186 -0.87 -44.63 -14.25
CA GLY A 186 -1.81 -45.76 -14.13
C GLY A 186 -2.23 -46.35 -15.49
N GLN A 187 -2.20 -45.56 -16.56
CA GLN A 187 -2.57 -46.01 -17.91
C GLN A 187 -1.40 -46.66 -18.66
N VAL A 188 -0.15 -46.31 -18.31
CA VAL A 188 1.06 -46.99 -18.85
C VAL A 188 1.28 -48.35 -18.15
N SER A 189 1.01 -48.45 -16.84
CA SER A 189 1.23 -49.71 -16.09
C SER A 189 0.26 -50.85 -16.46
N TYR A 190 -0.98 -50.55 -16.88
CA TYR A 190 -2.00 -51.56 -17.21
C TYR A 190 -2.02 -52.02 -18.68
N SER A 191 -1.16 -51.45 -19.53
CA SER A 191 -1.02 -51.91 -20.92
C SER A 191 0.23 -52.78 -21.17
N GLU A 192 1.16 -52.87 -20.20
CA GLU A 192 2.38 -53.67 -20.34
C GLU A 192 2.26 -55.12 -19.81
N THR A 193 1.20 -55.47 -19.09
CA THR A 193 0.98 -56.83 -18.56
C THR A 193 0.07 -57.71 -19.41
N LYS A 194 -0.41 -57.23 -20.57
CA LYS A 194 -1.36 -57.97 -21.42
C LYS A 194 -0.83 -58.40 -22.78
N ALA A 195 0.48 -58.27 -23.03
CA ALA A 195 1.12 -58.64 -24.29
C ALA A 195 2.08 -59.84 -24.20
N GLU A 196 2.36 -60.42 -23.03
CA GLU A 196 3.29 -61.56 -22.90
C GLU A 196 2.64 -62.87 -22.40
N GLU A 197 1.31 -62.99 -22.50
CA GLU A 197 0.63 -64.28 -22.31
C GLU A 197 -0.02 -64.72 -23.64
N SER A 198 0.78 -64.76 -24.69
CA SER A 198 0.48 -65.42 -25.95
C SER A 198 1.74 -65.42 -26.81
N ASP A 199 2.70 -66.27 -26.47
CA ASP A 199 3.42 -67.03 -27.50
C ASP A 199 4.08 -68.26 -26.87
N GLU A 200 3.71 -69.39 -27.45
CA GLU A 200 3.93 -70.75 -26.99
C GLU A 200 5.40 -71.18 -27.01
N GLU A 201 5.72 -72.08 -26.09
CA GLU A 201 6.30 -73.39 -26.43
C GLU A 201 7.17 -73.44 -27.71
N SER A 202 8.40 -72.94 -27.64
CA SER A 202 9.44 -73.38 -28.56
C SER A 202 10.84 -73.25 -27.98
N LEU A 203 11.58 -74.35 -28.03
CA LEU A 203 13.03 -74.47 -27.83
C LEU A 203 13.53 -74.67 -26.39
N ARG A 204 13.10 -75.82 -25.87
CA ARG A 204 13.93 -76.83 -25.21
C ARG A 204 15.41 -76.82 -25.70
N MET A 205 16.32 -77.08 -24.75
CA MET A 205 17.71 -77.58 -24.93
C MET A 205 18.76 -76.58 -25.49
N LYS A 206 19.62 -76.05 -24.61
CA LYS A 206 20.98 -76.59 -24.39
C LYS A 206 21.74 -75.82 -23.29
N GLN A 207 22.33 -76.65 -22.43
CA GLN A 207 23.32 -76.40 -21.39
C GLN A 207 24.72 -76.25 -22.02
N THR A 208 25.70 -75.79 -21.22
CA THR A 208 27.18 -75.72 -21.41
C THR A 208 27.71 -74.40 -22.04
N VAL A 209 28.82 -73.76 -21.65
CA VAL A 209 29.95 -73.97 -20.71
C VAL A 209 30.78 -72.66 -20.68
N THR A 210 31.43 -72.35 -19.54
CA THR A 210 32.68 -71.56 -19.22
C THR A 210 33.21 -70.48 -20.22
N SER A 211 33.86 -69.36 -19.85
CA SER A 211 35.00 -69.17 -18.93
C SER A 211 35.42 -67.68 -18.85
N GLU A 212 35.86 -67.26 -17.64
CA GLU A 212 37.04 -66.45 -17.23
C GLU A 212 37.59 -65.25 -18.05
N ALA A 213 37.88 -64.16 -17.31
CA ALA A 213 39.15 -63.39 -17.20
C ALA A 213 38.87 -61.89 -16.95
N GLU A 214 38.92 -61.40 -15.71
CA GLU A 214 40.06 -60.69 -15.09
C GLU A 214 40.67 -59.53 -15.90
N SER A 215 40.49 -58.28 -15.40
CA SER A 215 41.58 -57.40 -14.96
C SER A 215 41.07 -56.01 -14.54
N HIS A 216 41.19 -55.71 -13.24
CA HIS A 216 41.37 -54.37 -12.67
C HIS A 216 42.90 -54.04 -12.63
N PRO A 217 43.44 -52.93 -12.05
CA PRO A 217 42.80 -51.82 -11.29
C PRO A 217 43.38 -50.40 -11.55
N GLY A 218 42.77 -49.42 -10.87
CA GLY A 218 43.43 -48.19 -10.42
C GLY A 218 42.53 -46.97 -10.60
N ILE A 219 42.30 -46.04 -9.66
CA ILE A 219 42.88 -45.70 -8.35
C ILE A 219 41.78 -44.90 -7.61
N LEU A 220 41.55 -45.20 -6.33
CA LEU A 220 40.84 -44.37 -5.31
C LEU A 220 41.90 -43.63 -4.46
N PRO A 221 41.59 -42.82 -3.42
CA PRO A 221 40.38 -42.04 -3.04
C PRO A 221 40.79 -40.54 -2.82
N ASP A 222 40.04 -39.59 -2.27
CA ASP A 222 39.53 -39.53 -0.89
C ASP A 222 38.96 -38.12 -0.58
N GLN A 223 38.18 -38.08 0.51
CA GLN A 223 37.77 -36.96 1.38
C GLN A 223 36.35 -36.41 1.30
N SER A 224 35.49 -37.15 2.02
CA SER A 224 34.54 -36.71 3.03
C SER A 224 34.87 -35.38 3.74
N THR A 225 33.87 -34.58 4.10
CA THR A 225 33.31 -34.53 5.48
C THR A 225 32.25 -33.45 5.62
N ASP A 226 31.32 -33.76 6.52
CA ASP A 226 30.20 -32.99 7.04
C ASP A 226 30.55 -31.58 7.56
N THR A 227 29.54 -30.72 7.72
CA THR A 227 29.10 -30.22 9.05
C THR A 227 27.92 -29.23 8.94
N VAL A 228 26.95 -29.46 9.83
CA VAL A 228 25.73 -28.71 10.17
C VAL A 228 26.01 -27.39 10.89
N THR A 229 25.26 -26.31 10.58
CA THR A 229 24.70 -25.29 11.53
C THR A 229 23.81 -24.34 10.71
N GLY A 230 22.56 -23.97 11.03
CA GLY A 230 21.90 -23.82 12.33
C GLY A 230 21.99 -22.36 12.78
N THR A 231 20.94 -21.55 12.55
CA THR A 231 20.62 -20.24 13.17
C THR A 231 19.31 -19.74 12.53
N ASP A 232 18.14 -20.10 13.04
CA ASP A 232 17.40 -19.53 14.17
C ASP A 232 17.07 -18.03 14.09
N PHE A 233 15.75 -17.81 14.10
CA PHE A 233 15.00 -16.59 14.31
C PHE A 233 15.23 -16.04 15.72
N ASP A 234 15.25 -14.71 15.86
CA ASP A 234 14.83 -14.07 17.10
C ASP A 234 14.01 -12.79 16.80
N PRO A 235 12.86 -12.57 17.48
CA PRO A 235 12.04 -11.37 17.38
C PRO A 235 12.39 -10.35 18.48
N ASP A 236 12.36 -9.06 18.16
CA ASP A 236 12.64 -7.99 19.13
C ASP A 236 11.35 -7.51 19.85
N PRO A 237 11.40 -7.14 21.15
CA PRO A 237 10.26 -7.17 22.07
C PRO A 237 9.62 -5.80 22.33
N SER A 238 8.40 -5.85 22.88
CA SER A 238 7.66 -4.74 23.47
C SER A 238 8.38 -4.08 24.66
N PRO A 239 8.13 -2.79 24.96
CA PRO A 239 8.71 -2.11 26.11
C PRO A 239 7.81 -2.17 27.36
N GLU A 240 8.44 -2.31 28.52
CA GLU A 240 7.85 -2.17 29.87
C GLU A 240 8.71 -1.17 30.72
N PRO A 241 8.24 -0.67 31.88
CA PRO A 241 8.17 0.78 32.18
C PRO A 241 9.04 1.29 33.37
N GLU A 242 8.79 2.56 33.75
CA GLU A 242 9.13 3.28 35.02
C GLU A 242 10.52 4.00 35.08
N PRO A 243 10.79 4.97 36.01
CA PRO A 243 9.99 5.44 37.16
C PRO A 243 9.86 6.98 37.32
N GLY A 244 9.00 7.39 38.26
CA GLY A 244 8.73 8.78 38.62
C GLY A 244 9.78 9.50 39.49
N SER A 245 9.57 10.81 39.65
CA SER A 245 10.04 11.62 40.79
C SER A 245 9.21 12.90 40.95
N ASP A 246 8.38 12.84 41.99
CA ASP A 246 7.92 13.81 42.99
C ASP A 246 8.20 15.35 42.90
N SER A 247 7.17 16.06 43.39
CA SER A 247 7.15 17.31 44.18
C SER A 247 7.23 18.70 43.52
N ARG A 248 6.10 19.44 43.57
CA ARG A 248 5.93 20.62 44.46
C ARG A 248 4.49 21.15 44.52
N GLU A 249 4.07 21.42 45.76
CA GLU A 249 2.81 22.08 46.18
C GLU A 249 2.63 23.50 45.63
N ALA A 250 1.36 23.89 45.42
CA ALA A 250 0.90 25.26 45.68
C ALA A 250 -0.62 25.26 45.98
N VAL A 251 -0.94 25.65 47.22
CA VAL A 251 -2.27 26.03 47.72
C VAL A 251 -2.68 27.39 47.13
N PRO A 252 -3.97 27.73 47.06
CA PRO A 252 -4.35 28.91 47.86
C PRO A 252 -5.67 28.74 48.63
N GLU A 253 -5.62 29.27 49.85
CA GLU A 253 -6.74 29.60 50.71
C GLU A 253 -7.59 30.76 50.14
N GLN A 254 -8.83 30.81 50.64
CA GLN A 254 -9.81 31.87 50.44
C GLN A 254 -9.48 33.15 51.22
N SER A 255 -10.09 34.26 50.78
CA SER A 255 -10.57 35.45 51.51
C SER A 255 -9.92 36.77 51.08
N VAL A 256 -10.68 37.65 50.39
CA VAL A 256 -11.48 38.79 50.91
C VAL A 256 -12.41 39.24 49.79
#